data_AF-A0A426CKP2-F1
#
_entry.id   AF-A0A426CKP2-F1
#
_cell.length_a   1.000
_cell.length_b   1.000
_cell.length_c   1.000
_cell.angle_alpha   90.00
_cell.angle_beta   90.00
_cell.angle_gamma   90.00
#
_symmetry.space_group_name_H-M   'P 1'
#
loop_
_entity.id
_entity.type
_entity.pdbx_description
1 polymer ?
#
loop_
_entity_poly.entity_id
_entity_poly.type
_entity_poly.pdbx_seq_one_letter_code
_entity_poly.pdbx_strand_id
1 'polypeptide(L)'
;MILRRAFIVIYVVLLVGGITIAGLFFWQTRREYNHLKEVHAQTTLRLAETKARLDEQNKILERLRTDPVYIEMEIRRRLGYAKPEEFVFRFQE
;
A
#
# COMPACT_ATOMS: atom_id res chain seq x y z
N MET A 1 65.01 8.83 -14.63
CA MET A 1 63.86 9.78 -14.68
C MET A 1 62.55 9.16 -15.18
N ILE A 2 62.59 8.26 -16.18
CA ILE A 2 61.38 7.63 -16.76
C ILE A 2 60.61 6.76 -15.73
N LEU A 3 61.31 6.01 -14.88
CA LEU A 3 60.67 5.16 -13.85
C LEU A 3 59.79 5.97 -12.87
N ARG A 4 60.31 7.09 -12.36
CA ARG A 4 59.55 7.99 -11.47
C ARG A 4 58.29 8.55 -12.16
N ARG A 5 58.40 8.93 -13.44
CA ARG A 5 57.24 9.42 -14.21
C ARG A 5 56.19 8.31 -14.40
N ALA A 6 56.60 7.07 -14.66
CA ALA A 6 55.68 5.94 -14.79
C ALA A 6 54.90 5.66 -13.51
N PHE A 7 55.56 5.68 -12.34
CA PHE A 7 54.88 5.52 -11.05
C PHE A 7 53.88 6.64 -10.76
N ILE A 8 54.21 7.88 -11.10
CA ILE A 8 53.29 9.03 -10.92
C ILE A 8 52.06 8.87 -11.81
N VAL A 9 52.21 8.46 -13.07
CA VAL A 9 51.07 8.25 -13.97
C VAL A 9 50.16 7.13 -13.45
N ILE A 10 50.73 6.01 -13.02
CA ILE A 10 49.96 4.89 -12.44
C ILE A 10 49.18 5.36 -11.20
N TYR A 11 49.84 6.11 -10.32
CA TYR A 11 49.20 6.62 -9.11
C TYR A 11 48.05 7.58 -9.43
N VAL A 12 48.24 8.48 -10.38
CA VAL A 12 47.20 9.42 -10.83
C VAL A 12 46.03 8.67 -11.46
N VAL A 13 46.29 7.66 -12.29
CA VAL A 13 45.23 6.84 -12.91
C VAL A 13 44.45 6.08 -11.84
N LEU A 14 45.11 5.50 -10.84
CA LEU A 14 44.44 4.82 -9.73
C LEU A 14 43.58 5.78 -8.90
N LEU A 15 44.09 6.97 -8.61
CA LEU A 15 43.40 7.97 -7.82
C LEU A 15 42.17 8.50 -8.57
N VAL A 16 42.31 8.86 -9.84
CA VAL A 16 41.21 9.31 -10.69
C VAL A 16 40.18 8.20 -10.88
N GLY A 17 40.62 6.95 -11.10
CA GLY A 17 39.73 5.79 -11.20
C GLY A 17 38.92 5.53 -9.92
N GLY A 18 39.54 5.69 -8.75
CA GLY A 18 38.83 5.58 -7.48
C GLY A 18 37.77 6.66 -7.28
N ILE A 19 38.11 7.92 -7.60
CA ILE A 19 37.19 9.05 -7.50
C ILE A 19 36.00 8.91 -8.46
N THR A 20 36.23 8.46 -9.70
CA THR A 20 35.15 8.29 -10.67
C THR A 20 34.18 7.19 -10.25
N ILE A 21 34.69 6.04 -9.78
CA ILE A 21 33.84 4.95 -9.27
C ILE A 21 33.02 5.43 -8.05
N ALA A 22 33.67 6.10 -7.10
CA ALA A 22 32.98 6.64 -5.92
C ALA A 22 31.90 7.68 -6.29
N GLY A 23 32.21 8.58 -7.23
CA GLY A 23 31.28 9.59 -7.72
C GLY A 23 30.06 8.98 -8.42
N LEU A 24 30.25 7.96 -9.25
CA LEU A 24 29.16 7.24 -9.92
C LEU A 24 28.25 6.53 -8.91
N PHE A 25 28.82 5.80 -7.94
CA PHE A 25 28.04 5.16 -6.88
C PHE A 25 27.24 6.17 -6.06
N PHE A 26 27.85 7.28 -5.66
CA PHE A 26 27.18 8.31 -4.88
C PHE A 26 25.97 8.91 -5.62
N TRP A 27 26.08 9.09 -6.94
CA TRP A 27 24.99 9.64 -7.73
C TRP A 27 23.83 8.65 -7.90
N GLN A 28 24.14 7.37 -8.07
CA GLN A 28 23.13 6.31 -8.20
C GLN A 28 22.36 6.12 -6.88
N THR A 29 23.05 6.10 -5.74
CA THR A 29 22.41 5.97 -4.41
C THR A 29 21.48 7.15 -4.12
N ARG A 30 21.81 8.36 -4.57
CA ARG A 30 20.97 9.53 -4.32
C ARG A 30 19.64 9.49 -5.10
N ARG A 31 19.65 8.92 -6.32
CA ARG A 31 18.42 8.74 -7.11
C ARG A 31 17.50 7.69 -6.50
N GLU A 32 18.08 6.55 -6.10
CA GLU A 32 17.35 5.47 -5.44
C GLU A 32 16.65 5.99 -4.17
N TYR A 33 17.37 6.77 -3.36
CA TYR A 33 16.84 7.33 -2.11
C TYR A 33 15.63 8.26 -2.33
N ASN A 34 15.68 9.12 -3.35
CA ASN A 34 14.55 10.01 -3.66
C ASN A 34 13.34 9.22 -4.17
N HIS A 35 13.57 8.19 -4.99
CA HIS A 35 12.49 7.33 -5.48
C HIS A 35 11.82 6.53 -4.35
N LEU A 36 12.60 5.94 -3.46
CA LEU A 36 12.11 5.26 -2.26
C LEU A 36 11.28 6.20 -1.38
N LYS A 37 11.71 7.45 -1.20
CA LYS A 37 10.97 8.44 -0.40
C LYS A 37 9.61 8.79 -0.98
N GLU A 38 9.51 8.94 -2.30
CA GLU A 38 8.23 9.18 -2.98
C GLU A 38 7.30 7.98 -2.86
N VAL A 39 7.81 6.76 -3.04
CA VAL A 39 7.03 5.53 -2.87
C VAL A 39 6.56 5.37 -1.42
N HIS A 40 7.40 5.68 -0.43
CA HIS A 40 7.03 5.66 0.98
C HIS A 40 5.91 6.65 1.31
N ALA A 41 5.95 7.86 0.75
CA ALA A 41 4.90 8.86 0.95
C ALA A 41 3.57 8.43 0.31
N GLN A 42 3.60 7.88 -0.91
CA GLN A 42 2.39 7.40 -1.58
C GLN A 42 1.78 6.18 -0.88
N THR A 43 2.60 5.26 -0.40
CA THR A 43 2.12 4.05 0.31
C THR A 43 1.53 4.37 1.67
N THR A 44 2.11 5.31 2.42
CA THR A 44 1.54 5.75 3.71
C THR A 44 0.19 6.43 3.56
N LEU A 45 0.01 7.27 2.54
CA LEU A 45 -1.28 7.89 2.24
C LEU A 45 -2.35 6.84 1.89
N ARG A 46 -2.01 5.87 1.01
CA ARG A 46 -2.93 4.77 0.66
C ARG A 46 -3.27 3.89 1.86
N LEU A 47 -2.30 3.63 2.74
CA LEU A 47 -2.52 2.88 3.98
C LEU A 47 -3.48 3.61 4.92
N ALA A 48 -3.31 4.92 5.08
CA ALA A 48 -4.20 5.73 5.90
C ALA A 48 -5.64 5.73 5.36
N GLU A 49 -5.80 5.90 4.05
CA GLU A 49 -7.11 5.86 3.39
C GLU A 49 -7.79 4.49 3.51
N THR A 50 -7.03 3.40 3.28
CA THR A 50 -7.56 2.04 3.41
C THR A 50 -7.93 1.71 4.85
N LYS A 51 -7.14 2.18 5.82
CA LYS A 51 -7.41 2.00 7.24
C LYS A 51 -8.67 2.76 7.68
N ALA A 52 -8.89 3.96 7.16
CA ALA A 52 -10.12 4.72 7.41
C ALA A 52 -11.36 4.00 6.86
N ARG A 53 -11.28 3.47 5.62
CA ARG A 53 -12.36 2.68 5.02
C ARG A 53 -12.65 1.38 5.77
N LEU A 54 -11.63 0.76 6.37
CA LEU A 54 -11.79 -0.42 7.22
C LEU A 54 -12.44 -0.08 8.57
N ASP A 55 -12.08 1.05 9.17
CA ASP A 55 -12.68 1.51 10.42
C ASP A 55 -14.18 1.85 10.24
N GLU A 56 -14.54 2.47 9.12
CA GLU A 56 -15.94 2.71 8.75
C GLU A 56 -16.72 1.41 8.58
N GLN A 57 -16.16 0.41 7.89
CA GLN A 57 -16.78 -0.89 7.72
C GLN A 57 -16.93 -1.65 9.05
N ASN A 58 -15.93 -1.58 9.93
CA ASN A 58 -16.00 -2.20 11.25
C ASN A 58 -17.08 -1.56 12.12
N LYS A 59 -17.22 -0.21 12.10
CA LYS A 59 -18.32 0.48 12.79
C LYS A 59 -19.69 0.07 12.26
N ILE A 60 -19.82 -0.14 10.96
CA ILE A 60 -21.06 -0.64 10.34
C ILE A 60 -21.33 -2.09 10.78
N LEU A 61 -20.29 -2.94 10.81
CA LEU A 61 -20.40 -4.33 11.27
C LEU A 61 -20.74 -4.41 12.77
N GLU A 62 -20.16 -3.55 13.59
CA GLU A 62 -20.44 -3.49 15.03
C GLU A 62 -21.87 -3.04 15.29
N ARG A 63 -22.39 -2.07 14.53
CA ARG A 63 -23.81 -1.69 14.55
C ARG A 63 -24.72 -2.83 14.08
N LEU A 64 -24.37 -3.52 13.00
CA LEU A 64 -25.13 -4.68 12.50
C LEU A 64 -25.14 -5.84 13.49
N ARG A 65 -24.05 -6.04 14.23
CA ARG A 65 -23.90 -7.13 15.20
C ARG A 65 -24.64 -6.87 16.52
N THR A 66 -24.99 -5.62 16.80
CA THR A 66 -25.65 -5.24 18.06
C THR A 66 -27.18 -5.40 18.02
N ASP A 67 -27.79 -5.59 16.83
CA ASP A 67 -29.24 -5.76 16.71
C ASP A 67 -29.65 -6.97 15.82
N PRO A 68 -29.70 -8.19 16.38
CA PRO A 68 -29.99 -9.43 15.65
C PRO A 68 -31.39 -9.44 15.01
N VAL A 69 -32.31 -8.57 15.47
CA VAL A 69 -33.66 -8.44 14.93
C VAL A 69 -33.66 -7.83 13.51
N TYR A 70 -32.69 -6.97 13.20
CA TYR A 70 -32.58 -6.31 11.89
C TYR A 70 -32.00 -7.24 10.81
N ILE A 71 -31.03 -8.10 11.17
CA ILE A 71 -30.45 -9.09 10.26
C ILE A 71 -31.50 -10.10 9.79
N GLU A 72 -32.36 -10.57 10.69
CA GLU A 72 -33.44 -11.50 10.34
C GLU A 72 -34.46 -10.86 9.38
N MET A 73 -34.80 -9.58 9.58
CA MET A 73 -35.71 -8.83 8.70
C MET A 73 -35.13 -8.63 7.29
N GLU A 74 -33.85 -8.29 7.17
CA GLU A 74 -33.21 -8.01 5.88
C GLU A 74 -32.99 -9.29 5.06
N ILE A 75 -32.61 -10.39 5.72
CA ILE A 75 -32.53 -11.74 5.13
C ILE A 75 -33.91 -12.19 4.63
N ARG A 76 -34.98 -11.93 5.41
CA ARG A 76 -36.37 -12.23 5.04
C ARG A 76 -36.82 -11.51 3.77
N ARG A 77 -36.50 -10.22 3.67
CA ARG A 77 -36.85 -9.39 2.50
C ARG A 77 -36.12 -9.80 1.23
N ARG A 78 -34.84 -10.22 1.34
CA ARG A 78 -34.02 -10.58 0.17
C ARG A 78 -34.20 -12.02 -0.30
N LEU A 79 -34.49 -12.94 0.61
CA LEU A 79 -34.66 -14.37 0.30
C LEU A 79 -36.14 -14.79 0.17
N GLY A 80 -37.09 -13.90 0.47
CA GLY A 80 -38.52 -14.14 0.28
C GLY A 80 -39.13 -15.17 1.24
N TYR A 81 -38.46 -15.45 2.37
CA TYR A 81 -38.98 -16.36 3.39
C TYR A 81 -40.04 -15.67 4.25
N ALA A 82 -41.04 -16.41 4.75
CA ALA A 82 -42.01 -15.93 5.74
C ALA A 82 -41.88 -16.76 7.03
N LYS A 83 -42.24 -16.19 8.19
CA LYS A 83 -42.29 -16.96 9.45
C LYS A 83 -43.36 -18.06 9.36
N PRO A 84 -43.26 -19.16 10.13
CA PRO A 84 -44.25 -20.24 10.12
C PRO A 84 -45.69 -19.80 10.41
N GLU A 85 -45.85 -18.64 11.05
CA GLU A 85 -47.11 -18.10 11.56
C GLU A 85 -47.70 -16.95 10.71
N GLU A 86 -47.08 -16.58 9.58
CA GLU A 86 -47.53 -15.47 8.72
C GLU A 86 -48.10 -15.96 7.39
N PHE A 87 -49.31 -15.50 7.04
CA PHE A 87 -49.97 -15.77 5.75
C PHE A 87 -49.53 -14.76 4.67
N VAL A 88 -48.90 -15.26 3.61
CA VAL A 88 -48.51 -14.44 2.44
C VAL A 88 -49.64 -14.47 1.41
N PHE A 89 -50.38 -13.36 1.27
CA PHE A 89 -51.34 -13.18 0.18
C PHE A 89 -50.63 -12.67 -1.07
N ARG A 90 -50.60 -13.51 -2.12
CA ARG A 90 -50.15 -13.11 -3.46
C ARG A 90 -51.38 -12.79 -4.31
N PHE A 91 -51.59 -11.52 -4.62
CA PHE A 91 -52.63 -11.12 -5.58
C PHE A 91 -52.10 -11.31 -7.00
N GLN A 92 -52.91 -11.95 -7.84
CA GLN A 92 -52.63 -12.20 -9.26
C GLN A 92 -53.28 -11.05 -10.04
N GLU A 93 -52.50 -10.32 -10.84
CA GLU A 93 -53.06 -9.53 -11.95
C GLU A 93 -53.53 -10.47 -13.07
#